data_AF-A0AAW0IU27-F1
#
_entry.id   AF-A0AAW0IU27-F1
#
_cell.length_a   1.000
_cell.length_b   1.000
_cell.length_c   1.000
_cell.angle_alpha   90.00
_cell.angle_beta   90.00
_cell.angle_gamma   90.00
#
_symmetry.space_group_name_H-M   'P 1'
#
loop_
_entity.id
_entity.type
_entity.pdbx_description
1 polymer ?
#
loop_
_entity_poly.entity_id
_entity_poly.type
_entity_poly.pdbx_seq_one_letter_code
_entity_poly.pdbx_strand_id
1 'polypeptide(L)'
;MDIISQLQEQVNTIAALAFNTFGTLQRDAHPVKLSPNYPDPPPPSNPTEDPATAAGNVSEQPKLMTAALVKAAKQFDALVAALPPAEGGEEVQLKRIAELQAENDAVGQELQRQLEAAGEGWWQCSKNTSMIAVASIMFDALVAALPPAEGGEELQLKRIAELQAENDAVGQELQRQLEAAEKELKEVQELFGQATDNCLNLKRPD
;
A
#
# COMPACT_ATOMS: atom_id res chain seq x y z
N MET A 1 -23.40 18.86 -16.10
CA MET A 1 -24.43 19.88 -15.79
C MET A 1 -25.16 19.42 -14.55
N ASP A 2 -25.46 20.29 -13.60
CA ASP A 2 -26.12 19.92 -12.34
C ASP A 2 -27.55 19.40 -12.57
N ILE A 3 -28.03 18.50 -11.71
CA ILE A 3 -29.35 17.85 -11.84
C ILE A 3 -30.50 18.85 -11.69
N ILE A 4 -30.34 19.89 -10.87
CA ILE A 4 -31.33 20.95 -10.72
C ILE A 4 -31.39 21.80 -11.99
N SER A 5 -30.24 22.11 -12.60
CA SER A 5 -30.19 22.79 -13.89
C SER A 5 -30.86 21.96 -15.00
N GLN A 6 -30.63 20.65 -15.03
CA GLN A 6 -31.29 19.75 -15.98
C GLN A 6 -32.81 19.71 -15.77
N LEU A 7 -33.29 19.69 -14.52
CA LEU A 7 -34.72 19.77 -14.21
C LEU A 7 -35.34 21.10 -14.69
N GLN A 8 -34.66 22.22 -14.48
CA GLN A 8 -35.13 23.53 -14.97
C GLN A 8 -35.24 23.57 -16.49
N GLU A 9 -34.23 23.07 -17.20
CA GLU A 9 -34.25 22.97 -18.67
C GLU A 9 -35.36 22.03 -19.15
N GLN A 10 -35.57 20.91 -18.47
CA GLN A 10 -36.62 19.96 -18.81
C GLN A 10 -38.03 20.55 -18.60
N VAL A 11 -38.25 21.32 -17.54
CA VAL A 11 -39.52 22.06 -17.32
C VAL A 11 -39.74 23.07 -18.44
N ASN A 12 -38.71 23.82 -18.83
CA ASN A 12 -38.79 24.76 -19.95
C ASN A 12 -39.13 24.04 -21.27
N THR A 13 -38.54 22.86 -21.49
CA THR A 13 -38.80 22.02 -22.67
C THR A 13 -40.25 21.52 -22.68
N ILE A 14 -40.76 21.05 -21.54
CA ILE A 14 -42.16 20.63 -21.40
C ILE A 14 -43.10 21.80 -21.67
N ALA A 15 -42.81 22.99 -21.12
CA ALA A 15 -43.62 24.18 -21.35
C ALA A 15 -43.64 24.55 -22.85
N ALA A 16 -42.48 24.58 -23.51
CA ALA A 16 -42.38 24.86 -24.93
C ALA A 16 -43.15 23.83 -25.78
N LEU A 17 -43.00 22.53 -25.48
CA LEU A 17 -43.74 21.47 -26.16
C LEU A 17 -45.25 21.62 -25.95
N ALA A 18 -45.69 21.92 -24.73
CA ALA A 18 -47.11 22.12 -24.42
C ALA A 18 -47.69 23.31 -25.19
N PHE A 19 -47.06 24.48 -25.13
CA PHE A 19 -47.54 25.68 -25.85
C PHE A 19 -47.59 25.45 -27.36
N ASN A 20 -46.57 24.81 -27.93
CA ASN A 20 -46.56 24.49 -29.36
C ASN A 20 -47.65 23.47 -29.72
N THR A 21 -47.86 22.43 -28.91
CA THR A 21 -48.88 21.40 -29.16
C THR A 21 -50.29 21.98 -29.08
N PHE A 22 -50.59 22.78 -28.05
CA PHE A 22 -51.90 23.42 -27.94
C PHE A 22 -52.11 24.50 -28.98
N GLY A 23 -51.05 25.27 -29.31
CA GLY A 23 -51.11 26.29 -30.34
C GLY A 23 -51.40 25.72 -31.73
N THR A 24 -50.75 24.61 -32.11
CA THR A 24 -51.03 23.93 -33.38
C THR A 24 -52.44 23.35 -33.41
N LEU A 25 -52.89 22.71 -32.32
CA LEU A 25 -54.26 22.21 -32.21
C LEU A 25 -55.32 23.32 -32.35
N GLN A 26 -55.10 24.49 -31.75
CA GLN A 26 -56.03 25.62 -31.86
C GLN A 26 -56.02 26.25 -33.27
N ARG A 27 -54.83 26.41 -33.86
CA ARG A 27 -54.67 27.00 -35.19
C ARG A 27 -55.29 26.12 -36.28
N ASP A 28 -55.14 24.80 -36.14
CA ASP A 28 -55.51 23.82 -37.17
C ASP A 28 -56.89 23.17 -36.87
N ALA A 29 -57.62 23.66 -35.87
CA ALA A 29 -58.94 23.15 -35.50
C ALA A 29 -59.99 23.44 -36.60
N HIS A 30 -60.58 22.39 -37.17
CA HIS A 30 -61.70 22.53 -38.09
C HIS A 30 -63.02 22.83 -37.34
N PRO A 31 -63.91 23.67 -37.90
CA PRO A 31 -65.24 23.88 -37.35
C PRO A 31 -66.02 22.56 -37.25
N VAL A 32 -66.58 22.29 -36.08
CA VAL A 32 -67.44 21.12 -35.86
C VAL A 32 -68.74 21.29 -36.63
N LYS A 33 -69.05 20.37 -37.57
CA LYS A 33 -70.33 20.35 -38.27
C LYS A 33 -71.43 19.83 -37.32
N LEU A 34 -72.29 20.73 -36.84
CA LEU A 34 -73.39 20.41 -35.92
C LEU A 34 -74.57 19.68 -36.59
N SER A 35 -74.64 19.71 -37.93
CA SER A 35 -75.61 18.93 -38.71
C SER A 35 -75.05 18.60 -40.10
N PRO A 36 -75.56 17.55 -40.77
CA PRO A 36 -75.12 17.16 -42.12
C PRO A 36 -75.37 18.23 -43.19
N ASN A 37 -76.26 19.19 -42.92
CA ASN A 37 -76.73 20.20 -43.88
C ASN A 37 -76.16 21.60 -43.60
N TYR A 38 -75.09 21.69 -42.80
CA TYR A 38 -74.46 22.98 -42.48
C TYR A 38 -73.61 23.46 -43.67
N PRO A 39 -73.81 24.71 -44.15
CA PRO A 39 -73.07 25.24 -45.30
C PRO A 39 -71.57 25.36 -44.97
N ASP A 40 -70.73 24.92 -45.91
CA ASP A 40 -69.28 24.99 -45.73
C ASP A 40 -68.79 26.45 -45.78
N PRO A 41 -67.81 26.81 -44.92
CA PRO A 41 -67.22 28.14 -44.95
C PRO A 41 -66.51 28.39 -46.28
N PRO A 42 -66.44 29.66 -46.73
CA PRO A 42 -65.75 30.02 -47.97
C PRO A 42 -64.27 29.60 -47.89
N PRO A 43 -63.67 29.17 -49.02
CA PRO A 43 -62.30 28.69 -49.04
C PRO A 43 -61.32 29.80 -48.60
N PRO A 44 -60.24 29.45 -47.87
CA PRO A 44 -59.26 30.42 -47.41
C PRO A 44 -58.53 31.09 -48.58
N SER A 45 -58.16 32.35 -48.41
CA SER A 45 -57.59 33.20 -49.47
C SER A 45 -56.14 32.88 -49.87
N ASN A 46 -55.48 31.90 -49.24
CA ASN A 46 -54.11 31.52 -49.56
C ASN A 46 -54.06 30.17 -50.28
N PRO A 47 -53.54 30.11 -51.53
CA PRO A 47 -53.36 28.88 -52.27
C PRO A 47 -52.01 28.27 -51.90
N THR A 48 -51.90 27.61 -50.75
CA THR A 48 -50.73 26.76 -50.49
C THR A 48 -51.18 25.54 -49.70
N GLU A 49 -51.43 24.49 -50.49
CA GLU A 49 -51.38 23.05 -50.19
C GLU A 49 -52.64 22.30 -50.66
N ASP A 50 -52.38 21.21 -51.38
CA ASP A 50 -53.36 20.26 -51.87
C ASP A 50 -54.25 19.80 -50.68
N PRO A 51 -55.59 19.83 -50.77
CA PRO A 51 -56.48 19.47 -49.67
C PRO A 51 -56.24 18.04 -49.13
N ALA A 52 -55.62 17.16 -49.91
CA ALA A 52 -55.21 15.82 -49.48
C ALA A 52 -53.97 15.79 -48.56
N THR A 53 -53.02 16.73 -48.70
CA THR A 53 -51.84 16.82 -47.82
C THR A 53 -52.14 17.58 -46.52
N ALA A 54 -53.09 18.53 -46.55
CA ALA A 54 -53.52 19.25 -45.34
C ALA A 54 -54.29 18.34 -44.36
N ALA A 55 -55.20 17.49 -44.85
CA ALA A 55 -56.02 16.63 -43.98
C ALA A 55 -55.23 15.47 -43.34
N GLY A 56 -54.18 14.96 -44.00
CA GLY A 56 -53.31 13.91 -43.47
C GLY A 56 -52.41 14.40 -42.33
N ASN A 57 -51.89 15.62 -42.43
CA ASN A 57 -50.96 16.20 -41.47
C ASN A 57 -51.62 16.64 -40.15
N VAL A 58 -52.90 17.02 -40.17
CA VAL A 58 -53.65 17.49 -38.97
C VAL A 58 -53.90 16.37 -37.96
N SER A 59 -53.93 15.10 -38.37
CA SER A 59 -54.13 13.94 -37.47
C SER A 59 -52.81 13.39 -36.91
N GLU A 60 -51.73 13.41 -37.69
CA GLU A 60 -50.46 12.77 -37.31
C GLU A 60 -49.53 13.70 -36.51
N GLN A 61 -49.45 14.98 -36.87
CA GLN A 61 -48.59 15.94 -36.18
C GLN A 61 -48.92 16.09 -34.69
N PRO A 62 -50.21 16.19 -34.26
CA PRO A 62 -50.53 16.26 -32.83
C PRO A 62 -50.15 15.00 -32.06
N LYS A 63 -50.18 13.82 -32.70
CA LYS A 63 -49.77 12.56 -32.05
C LYS A 63 -48.26 12.55 -31.81
N LEU A 64 -47.46 12.99 -32.77
CA LEU A 64 -46.00 13.10 -32.61
C LEU A 64 -45.63 14.12 -31.52
N MET A 65 -46.31 15.28 -31.49
CA MET A 65 -46.08 16.30 -30.46
C MET A 65 -46.53 15.82 -29.07
N THR A 66 -47.65 15.11 -28.98
CA THR A 66 -48.10 14.48 -27.71
C THR A 66 -47.12 13.39 -27.26
N ALA A 67 -46.58 12.57 -28.17
CA ALA A 67 -45.57 11.58 -27.83
C ALA A 67 -44.27 12.23 -27.33
N ALA A 68 -43.85 13.35 -27.94
CA ALA A 68 -42.71 14.14 -27.47
C ALA A 68 -42.95 14.72 -26.06
N LEU A 69 -44.16 15.24 -25.79
CA LEU A 69 -44.53 15.75 -24.47
C LEU A 69 -44.51 14.66 -23.40
N VAL A 70 -45.08 13.48 -23.68
CA VAL A 70 -45.06 12.33 -22.76
C VAL A 70 -43.63 11.85 -22.52
N LYS A 71 -42.79 11.81 -23.56
CA LYS A 71 -41.38 11.46 -23.41
C LYS A 71 -40.65 12.47 -22.53
N ALA A 72 -40.91 13.75 -22.71
CA ALA A 72 -40.32 14.81 -21.89
C ALA A 72 -40.77 14.70 -20.42
N ALA A 73 -42.05 14.39 -20.16
CA ALA A 73 -42.56 14.15 -18.82
C ALA A 73 -41.87 12.95 -18.15
N LYS A 74 -41.69 11.83 -18.86
CA LYS A 74 -40.96 10.67 -18.33
C LYS A 74 -39.49 10.98 -18.01
N GLN A 75 -38.85 11.81 -18.83
CA GLN A 75 -37.48 12.28 -18.55
C GLN A 75 -37.43 13.16 -17.30
N PHE A 76 -38.44 14.02 -17.09
CA PHE A 76 -38.57 14.78 -15.84
C PHE A 76 -38.70 13.85 -14.63
N ASP A 77 -39.58 12.84 -14.69
CA ASP A 77 -39.72 11.86 -13.60
C ASP A 77 -38.41 11.12 -13.29
N ALA A 78 -37.66 10.74 -14.34
CA ALA A 78 -36.35 10.12 -14.18
C ALA A 78 -35.33 11.05 -13.52
N LEU A 79 -35.34 12.35 -13.86
CA LEU A 79 -34.48 13.35 -13.22
C LEU A 79 -34.87 13.58 -11.76
N VAL A 80 -36.17 13.61 -11.44
CA VAL A 80 -36.67 13.71 -10.06
C VAL A 80 -36.25 12.49 -9.24
N ALA A 81 -36.34 11.28 -9.81
CA ALA A 81 -35.92 10.04 -9.14
C ALA A 81 -34.40 9.96 -8.94
N ALA A 82 -33.61 10.65 -9.76
CA ALA A 82 -32.16 10.72 -9.65
C ALA A 82 -31.69 11.81 -8.66
N LEU A 83 -32.59 12.60 -8.07
CA LEU A 83 -32.22 13.53 -7.01
C LEU A 83 -31.66 12.76 -5.82
N PRO A 84 -30.52 13.20 -5.25
CA PRO A 84 -30.00 12.62 -4.02
C PRO A 84 -31.07 12.61 -2.94
N PRO A 85 -31.22 11.51 -2.18
CA PRO A 85 -32.21 11.44 -1.13
C PRO A 85 -31.94 12.55 -0.11
N ALA A 86 -32.88 13.48 0.02
CA ALA A 86 -32.88 14.47 1.09
C ALA A 86 -33.37 13.79 2.39
N GLU A 87 -32.62 12.80 2.87
CA GLU A 87 -32.89 12.16 4.16
C GLU A 87 -32.54 13.13 5.28
N GLY A 88 -33.58 13.72 5.87
CA GLY A 88 -33.45 14.73 6.89
C GLY A 88 -33.38 16.14 6.30
N GLY A 89 -34.01 17.08 7.00
CA GLY A 89 -33.94 18.50 6.64
C GLY A 89 -32.51 19.05 6.70
N GLU A 90 -32.39 20.35 6.45
CA GLU A 90 -31.11 21.07 6.39
C GLU A 90 -30.18 20.77 7.58
N GLU A 91 -30.72 20.66 8.80
CA GLU A 91 -29.92 20.35 10.00
C GLU A 91 -29.17 19.01 9.91
N VAL A 92 -29.78 17.97 9.34
CA VAL A 92 -29.13 16.65 9.19
C VAL A 92 -28.01 16.71 8.16
N GLN A 93 -28.24 17.45 7.07
CA GLN A 93 -27.23 17.67 6.04
C GLN A 93 -26.04 18.47 6.58
N LEU A 94 -26.30 19.56 7.30
CA LEU A 94 -25.26 20.36 7.95
C LEU A 94 -24.46 19.54 8.97
N LYS A 95 -25.14 18.70 9.77
CA LYS A 95 -24.47 17.80 10.70
C LYS A 95 -23.58 16.80 9.96
N ARG A 96 -24.07 16.18 8.88
CA ARG A 96 -23.28 15.25 8.07
C ARG A 96 -22.08 15.94 7.42
N ILE A 97 -22.23 17.19 6.98
CA ILE A 97 -21.11 17.98 6.45
C ILE A 97 -20.06 18.23 7.54
N ALA A 98 -20.48 18.62 8.75
CA ALA A 98 -19.56 18.83 9.87
C ALA A 98 -18.82 17.54 10.26
N GLU A 99 -19.53 16.40 10.27
CA GLU A 99 -18.91 15.08 10.49
C GLU A 99 -17.88 14.76 9.41
N LEU A 100 -18.23 14.94 8.13
CA LEU A 100 -17.30 14.71 7.02
C LEU A 100 -16.10 15.68 7.03
N GLN A 101 -16.28 16.92 7.49
CA GLN A 101 -15.18 17.86 7.67
C GLN A 101 -14.23 17.38 8.77
N ALA A 102 -14.77 16.97 9.92
CA ALA A 102 -13.97 16.42 11.01
C ALA A 102 -13.24 15.13 10.60
N GLU A 103 -13.90 14.25 9.85
CA GLU A 103 -13.29 13.03 9.29
C GLU A 103 -12.15 13.37 8.33
N ASN A 104 -12.35 14.32 7.40
CA ASN A 104 -11.31 14.74 6.47
C ASN A 104 -10.11 15.35 7.20
N ASP A 105 -10.34 16.18 8.23
CA ASP A 105 -9.26 16.76 9.04
C ASP A 105 -8.48 15.66 9.79
N ALA A 106 -9.18 14.69 10.37
CA ALA A 106 -8.56 13.56 11.05
C ALA A 106 -7.72 12.69 10.09
N VAL A 107 -8.26 12.39 8.90
CA VAL A 107 -7.53 11.66 7.85
C VAL A 107 -6.31 12.45 7.38
N GLY A 108 -6.44 13.77 7.24
CA GLY A 108 -5.32 14.65 6.88
C GLY A 108 -4.20 14.63 7.93
N GLN A 109 -4.55 14.68 9.22
CA GLN A 109 -3.59 14.59 10.32
C GLN A 109 -2.90 13.22 10.36
N GLU A 110 -3.65 12.13 10.15
CA GLU A 110 -3.08 10.79 10.12
C GLU A 110 -2.12 10.61 8.93
N LEU A 111 -2.49 11.10 7.74
CA LEU A 111 -1.60 11.09 6.58
C LEU A 111 -0.31 11.87 6.85
N GLN A 112 -0.40 13.05 7.46
CA GLN A 112 0.76 13.85 7.85
C GLN A 112 1.66 13.09 8.83
N ARG A 113 1.08 12.47 9.86
CA ARG A 113 1.81 11.64 10.83
C ARG A 113 2.55 10.48 10.15
N GLN A 114 1.92 9.82 9.17
CA GLN A 114 2.56 8.75 8.41
C GLN A 114 3.72 9.25 7.56
N LEU A 115 3.59 10.42 6.94
CA LEU A 115 4.66 11.05 6.16
C LEU A 115 5.86 11.43 7.06
N GLU A 116 5.61 11.96 8.25
CA GLU A 116 6.67 12.29 9.22
C GLU A 116 7.39 11.03 9.70
N ALA A 117 6.65 9.99 10.10
CA ALA A 117 7.23 8.72 10.54
C ALA A 117 8.04 8.03 9.41
N ALA A 118 7.54 8.09 8.18
CA ALA A 118 8.28 7.60 7.01
C ALA A 118 9.57 8.41 6.82
N GLY A 119 9.51 9.74 6.90
CA GLY A 119 10.67 10.62 6.80
C GLY A 119 11.75 10.32 7.84
N GLU A 120 11.37 10.12 9.10
CA GLU A 120 12.28 9.71 10.17
C GLU A 120 12.89 8.33 9.90
N GLY A 121 12.08 7.37 9.44
CA GLY A 121 12.55 6.03 9.06
C GLY A 121 13.59 6.07 7.93
N TRP A 122 13.35 6.88 6.90
CA TRP A 122 14.29 7.11 5.80
C TRP A 122 15.60 7.73 6.29
N TRP A 123 15.52 8.75 7.14
CA TRP A 123 16.70 9.39 7.71
C TRP A 123 17.54 8.39 8.54
N GLN A 124 16.89 7.58 9.38
CA GLN A 124 17.57 6.58 10.18
C GLN A 124 18.22 5.48 9.31
N CYS A 125 17.53 5.01 8.27
CA CYS A 125 18.08 4.04 7.32
C CYS A 125 19.32 4.60 6.60
N SER A 126 19.26 5.86 6.17
CA SER A 126 20.40 6.55 5.55
C SER A 126 21.60 6.60 6.49
N LYS A 127 21.39 7.01 7.75
CA LYS A 127 22.45 7.04 8.78
C LYS A 127 23.08 5.66 9.01
N ASN A 128 22.25 4.62 9.15
CA ASN A 128 22.72 3.25 9.34
C ASN A 128 23.56 2.79 8.14
N THR A 129 23.12 3.10 6.91
CA THR A 129 23.84 2.78 5.68
C THR A 129 25.23 3.44 5.64
N SER A 130 25.32 4.73 6.00
CA SER A 130 26.62 5.42 6.09
C SER A 130 27.53 4.80 7.14
N MET A 131 27.00 4.43 8.30
CA MET A 131 27.78 3.80 9.36
C MET A 131 28.32 2.43 8.94
N ILE A 132 27.52 1.63 8.24
CA ILE A 132 27.94 0.34 7.66
C ILE A 132 29.06 0.57 6.63
N ALA A 133 28.93 1.56 5.76
CA ALA A 133 29.97 1.88 4.78
C ALA A 133 31.30 2.24 5.45
N VAL A 134 31.29 3.06 6.51
CA VAL A 134 32.50 3.40 7.28
C VAL A 134 33.08 2.16 7.95
N ALA A 135 32.25 1.31 8.57
CA ALA A 135 32.70 0.07 9.20
C ALA A 135 33.35 -0.88 8.19
N SER A 136 32.81 -0.98 6.96
CA SER A 136 33.40 -1.78 5.89
C SER A 136 34.79 -1.28 5.51
N ILE A 137 34.96 0.04 5.32
CA ILE A 137 36.26 0.63 5.01
C ILE A 137 37.27 0.37 6.13
N MET A 138 36.84 0.48 7.39
CA MET A 138 37.70 0.18 8.54
C MET A 138 38.09 -1.29 8.60
N PHE A 139 37.17 -2.20 8.28
CA PHE A 139 37.45 -3.63 8.21
C PHE A 139 38.49 -3.94 7.13
N ASP A 140 38.32 -3.40 5.93
CA ASP A 140 39.27 -3.58 4.84
C ASP A 140 40.67 -3.05 5.21
N ALA A 141 40.74 -1.90 5.88
CA ALA A 141 41.99 -1.36 6.39
C ALA A 141 42.64 -2.25 7.46
N LEU A 142 41.84 -2.85 8.35
CA LEU A 142 42.33 -3.78 9.37
C LEU A 142 42.86 -5.07 8.74
N VAL A 143 42.14 -5.61 7.74
CA VAL A 143 42.56 -6.78 6.96
C VAL A 143 43.87 -6.49 6.22
N ALA A 144 44.00 -5.32 5.61
CA ALA A 144 45.23 -4.92 4.92
C ALA A 144 46.42 -4.69 5.88
N ALA A 145 46.15 -4.33 7.14
CA ALA A 145 47.17 -4.16 8.17
C ALA A 145 47.60 -5.47 8.84
N LEU A 146 46.90 -6.59 8.58
CA LEU A 146 47.36 -7.89 9.04
C LEU A 146 48.69 -8.23 8.37
N PRO A 147 49.70 -8.68 9.12
CA PRO A 147 50.96 -9.12 8.52
C PRO A 147 50.64 -10.19 7.48
N PRO A 148 51.23 -10.11 6.27
CA PRO A 148 51.06 -11.17 5.29
C PRO A 148 51.47 -12.47 5.99
N ALA A 149 50.58 -13.46 6.02
CA ALA A 149 50.92 -14.77 6.52
C ALA A 149 52.08 -15.28 5.66
N GLU A 150 53.31 -15.20 6.17
CA GLU A 150 54.50 -15.70 5.49
C GLU A 150 54.29 -17.21 5.27
N GLY A 151 53.80 -17.54 4.08
CA GLY A 151 53.57 -18.92 3.65
C GLY A 151 52.13 -19.44 3.64
N GLY A 152 51.12 -18.59 3.80
CA GLY A 152 49.72 -19.04 3.78
C GLY A 152 49.36 -19.98 4.93
N GLU A 153 48.12 -20.46 4.94
CA GLU A 153 47.56 -21.31 6.01
C GLU A 153 48.37 -22.62 6.18
N GLU A 154 48.87 -23.18 5.09
CA GLU A 154 49.61 -24.45 5.09
C GLU A 154 50.95 -24.36 5.84
N LEU A 155 51.72 -23.28 5.66
CA LEU A 155 52.97 -23.11 6.40
C LEU A 155 52.73 -22.73 7.86
N GLN A 156 51.65 -22.02 8.17
CA GLN A 156 51.24 -21.77 9.55
C GLN A 156 50.86 -23.08 10.26
N LEU A 157 50.03 -23.92 9.64
CA LEU A 157 49.66 -25.23 10.17
C LEU A 157 50.89 -26.15 10.32
N LYS A 158 51.81 -26.13 9.36
CA LYS A 158 53.06 -26.88 9.44
C LYS A 158 53.94 -26.42 10.61
N ARG A 159 54.07 -25.10 10.82
CA ARG A 159 54.82 -24.55 11.95
C ARG A 159 54.19 -24.93 13.30
N ILE A 160 52.86 -24.96 13.38
CA ILE A 160 52.14 -25.42 14.59
C ILE A 160 52.42 -26.91 14.84
N ALA A 161 52.36 -27.75 13.80
CA ALA A 161 52.64 -29.18 13.92
C ALA A 161 54.09 -29.45 14.36
N GLU A 162 55.06 -28.70 13.83
CA GLU A 162 56.46 -28.75 14.28
C GLU A 162 56.61 -28.36 15.76
N LEU A 163 55.98 -27.27 16.19
CA LEU A 163 56.01 -26.84 17.60
C LEU A 163 55.31 -27.82 18.55
N GLN A 164 54.27 -28.52 18.09
CA GLN A 164 53.62 -29.59 18.85
C GLN A 164 54.55 -30.79 19.01
N ALA A 165 55.20 -31.22 17.93
CA ALA A 165 56.17 -32.31 17.97
C ALA A 165 57.39 -31.97 18.85
N GLU A 166 57.88 -30.73 18.82
CA GLU A 166 58.94 -30.26 19.71
C GLU A 166 58.51 -30.30 21.19
N ASN A 167 57.29 -29.85 21.52
CA ASN A 167 56.77 -29.91 22.89
C ASN A 167 56.62 -31.36 23.38
N ASP A 168 56.12 -32.26 22.55
CA ASP A 168 55.98 -33.67 22.89
C ASP A 168 57.36 -34.31 23.14
N ALA A 169 58.35 -33.99 22.30
CA ALA A 169 59.73 -34.44 22.47
C ALA A 169 60.36 -33.92 23.77
N VAL A 170 60.18 -32.64 24.07
CA VAL A 170 60.63 -32.03 25.33
C VAL A 170 59.94 -32.67 26.53
N GLY A 171 58.63 -32.94 26.43
CA GLY A 171 57.88 -33.64 27.47
C GLY A 171 58.40 -35.05 27.74
N GLN A 172 58.71 -35.81 26.69
CA GLN A 172 59.31 -37.14 26.81
C GLN A 172 60.70 -37.10 27.44
N GLU A 173 61.54 -36.13 27.04
CA GLU A 173 62.88 -35.96 27.61
C GLU A 173 62.81 -35.59 29.10
N LEU A 174 61.89 -34.70 29.47
CA LEU A 174 61.67 -34.32 30.86
C LEU A 174 61.18 -35.52 31.70
N GLN A 175 60.28 -36.33 31.16
CA GLN A 175 59.82 -37.56 31.81
C GLN A 175 60.98 -38.55 32.03
N ARG A 176 61.84 -38.73 31.03
CA ARG A 176 63.02 -39.59 31.13
C ARG A 176 63.98 -39.11 32.23
N GLN A 177 64.20 -37.81 32.33
CA GLN A 177 65.05 -37.23 33.36
C GLN A 177 64.45 -37.41 34.76
N LEU A 178 63.13 -37.26 34.90
CA LEU A 178 62.45 -37.53 36.17
C LEU A 178 62.58 -38.99 36.60
N GLU A 179 62.37 -39.94 35.69
CA GLU A 179 62.53 -41.38 35.99
C GLU A 179 63.97 -41.73 36.41
N ALA A 180 64.97 -41.13 35.75
CA ALA A 180 66.37 -41.30 36.14
C ALA A 180 66.64 -40.73 37.54
N ALA A 181 66.17 -39.52 37.82
CA ALA A 181 66.32 -38.87 39.12
C ALA A 181 65.60 -39.64 40.25
N GLU A 182 64.42 -40.19 39.99
CA GLU A 182 63.70 -41.05 40.94
C GLU A 182 64.46 -42.33 41.26
N LYS A 183 65.07 -42.95 40.25
CA LYS A 183 65.90 -44.14 40.45
C LYS A 183 67.13 -43.83 41.29
N GLU A 184 67.84 -42.74 40.98
CA GLU A 184 68.98 -42.29 41.78
C GLU A 184 68.57 -41.96 43.22
N LEU A 185 67.43 -41.29 43.42
CA LEU A 185 66.89 -41.01 44.75
C LEU A 185 66.62 -42.30 45.53
N LYS A 186 66.08 -43.33 44.88
CA LYS A 186 65.82 -44.63 45.48
C LYS A 186 67.12 -45.34 45.87
N GLU A 187 68.14 -45.31 45.01
CA GLU A 187 69.47 -45.86 45.32
C GLU A 187 70.10 -45.13 46.52
N VAL A 188 70.02 -43.80 46.57
CA VAL A 188 70.51 -42.99 47.71
C VAL A 188 69.75 -43.33 49.00
N GLN A 189 68.42 -43.48 48.94
CA GLN A 189 67.61 -43.88 50.10
C GLN A 189 67.99 -45.27 50.61
N GLU A 190 68.23 -46.23 49.72
CA GLU A 190 68.65 -47.59 50.08
C GLU A 190 70.05 -47.59 50.74
N LEU A 191 71.01 -46.89 50.15
CA LEU A 191 72.35 -46.72 50.73
C LEU A 191 72.29 -46.04 52.09
N PHE A 192 71.43 -45.03 52.26
CA PHE A 192 71.23 -44.37 53.55
C PHE A 192 70.61 -45.31 54.59
N GLY A 193 69.65 -46.15 54.20
CA GLY A 193 69.10 -47.20 55.06
C GLY A 193 70.17 -48.19 55.53
N GLN A 194 70.97 -48.71 54.59
CA GLN A 194 72.09 -49.60 54.90
C GLN A 194 73.12 -48.95 55.84
N ALA A 195 73.45 -47.67 55.63
CA ALA A 195 74.36 -46.93 56.50
C ALA A 195 73.78 -46.74 57.91
N THR A 196 72.49 -46.44 58.01
CA THR A 196 71.78 -46.28 59.28
C THR A 196 71.71 -47.61 60.05
N ASP A 197 71.37 -48.71 59.37
CA ASP A 197 71.33 -50.05 59.96
C ASP A 197 72.71 -50.53 60.42
N ASN A 198 73.77 -50.22 59.67
CA ASN A 198 75.15 -50.51 60.07
C ASN A 198 75.56 -49.74 61.35
N CYS A 199 75.14 -48.47 61.48
CA CYS A 199 75.43 -47.67 62.67
C CYS A 199 74.62 -48.12 63.90
N LEU A 200 73.38 -48.60 63.71
CA LEU A 200 72.50 -49.06 64.80
C LEU A 200 72.78 -50.51 65.25
N ASN A 201 73.32 -51.37 64.38
CA ASN A 201 73.64 -52.77 64.67
C ASN A 201 75.06 -53.00 65.26
N LEU A 202 75.76 -51.95 65.70
CA LEU A 202 76.93 -52.09 66.58
C LEU A 202 76.50 -52.66 67.94
N LYS A 203 76.29 -53.99 67.99
CA LYS A 203 76.24 -54.75 69.23
C LYS A 203 77.51 -54.44 70.02
N ARG A 204 77.27 -54.09 71.30
CA ARG A 204 78.25 -53.75 72.34
C ARG A 204 79.48 -54.69 72.27
N PRO A 205 80.71 -54.16 72.40
CA PRO A 205 81.90 -55.01 72.50
C PRO A 205 81.79 -55.85 73.79
N ASP A 206 82.12 -57.13 73.68
CA ASP A 206 82.47 -57.96 74.85
C ASP A 206 83.74 -57.42 75.52
#